data_AF-A0A7C7AE27-F1
#
_entry.id   AF-A0A7C7AE27-F1
#
_cell.length_a   1.000
_cell.length_b   1.000
_cell.length_c   1.000
_cell.angle_alpha   90.00
_cell.angle_beta   90.00
_cell.angle_gamma   90.00
#
_symmetry.space_group_name_H-M   'P 1'
#
loop_
_entity.id
_entity.type
_entity.pdbx_description
1 polymer ?
#
loop_
_entity_poly.entity_id
_entity_poly.type
_entity_poly.pdbx_seq_one_letter_code
_entity_poly.pdbx_strand_id
1 'polypeptide(L)'
;MKKQFSTKLFGYSKDEVDRHLEYITKDYEEELRKKRERLMELAEENRRLKQENQEQKERIERFAEQERYISRALIKAEQRAQAIVEEGQRKAREEYEQINDEKEKWKNKFREVRNELLVFEKSILSLIEKFRDEINYYTAKEISEVILMDENDTGKSNVSTFSRMGDAEAAIAADDDHSDEEVPEIDEIEEIDDKKGKVIA
;
A
#
# COMPACT_ATOMS: atom_id res chain seq x y z
N MET A 1 -20.38 -52.38 78.91
CA MET A 1 -20.18 -53.49 77.95
C MET A 1 -21.44 -54.36 77.93
N LYS A 2 -22.16 -54.44 76.81
CA LYS A 2 -23.29 -55.36 76.67
C LYS A 2 -22.72 -56.79 76.57
N LYS A 3 -23.16 -57.71 77.43
CA LYS A 3 -22.77 -59.13 77.35
C LYS A 3 -23.31 -59.70 76.03
N GLN A 4 -22.43 -60.01 75.07
CA GLN A 4 -22.83 -60.55 73.76
C GLN A 4 -23.07 -62.07 73.78
N PHE A 5 -22.74 -62.74 74.90
CA PHE A 5 -22.83 -64.18 75.04
C PHE A 5 -23.39 -64.56 76.40
N SER A 6 -24.27 -65.55 76.44
CA SER A 6 -24.76 -66.20 77.65
C SER A 6 -23.66 -67.05 78.29
N THR A 7 -23.68 -67.16 79.61
CA THR A 7 -22.67 -67.88 80.40
C THR A 7 -23.28 -69.17 80.94
N LYS A 8 -22.71 -70.33 80.61
CA LYS A 8 -23.04 -71.63 81.22
C LYS A 8 -22.14 -71.88 82.43
N LEU A 9 -22.38 -72.97 83.19
CA LEU A 9 -21.61 -73.37 84.39
C LEU A 9 -20.07 -73.39 84.19
N PHE A 10 -19.60 -73.47 82.94
CA PHE A 10 -18.19 -73.33 82.55
C PHE A 10 -18.02 -72.40 81.33
N GLY A 11 -18.10 -71.09 81.53
CA GLY A 11 -17.75 -70.09 80.50
C GLY A 11 -18.87 -69.73 79.52
N TYR A 12 -18.52 -69.12 78.38
CA TYR A 12 -19.49 -68.67 77.37
C TYR A 12 -20.12 -69.85 76.60
N SER A 13 -21.36 -69.66 76.16
CA SER A 13 -22.06 -70.65 75.34
C SER A 13 -21.36 -70.87 74.00
N LYS A 14 -20.77 -72.05 73.81
CA LYS A 14 -20.04 -72.43 72.59
C LYS A 14 -20.84 -72.15 71.30
N ASP A 15 -22.12 -72.53 71.27
CA ASP A 15 -22.97 -72.34 70.09
C ASP A 15 -23.24 -70.86 69.76
N GLU A 16 -23.22 -69.97 70.76
CA GLU A 16 -23.37 -68.52 70.52
C GLU A 16 -22.06 -67.91 70.04
N VAL A 17 -20.93 -68.37 70.58
CA VAL A 17 -19.59 -67.95 70.16
C VAL A 17 -19.30 -68.41 68.73
N ASP A 18 -19.60 -69.67 68.40
CA ASP A 18 -19.41 -70.24 67.06
C ASP A 18 -20.28 -69.50 66.01
N ARG A 19 -21.55 -69.21 66.32
CA ARG A 19 -22.42 -68.42 65.43
C ARG A 19 -21.93 -66.99 65.23
N HIS A 20 -21.38 -66.37 66.28
CA HIS A 20 -20.85 -65.02 66.18
C HIS A 20 -19.54 -64.98 65.38
N LEU A 21 -18.65 -65.96 65.57
CA LEU A 21 -17.47 -66.16 64.74
C LEU A 21 -17.84 -66.37 63.28
N GLU A 22 -18.85 -67.20 63.00
CA GLU A 22 -19.32 -67.44 61.64
C GLU A 22 -19.92 -66.17 61.01
N TYR A 23 -20.71 -65.40 61.78
CA TYR A 23 -21.25 -64.11 61.34
C TYR A 23 -20.13 -63.12 61.01
N ILE A 24 -19.16 -62.93 61.90
CA ILE A 24 -18.02 -62.02 61.70
C ILE A 24 -17.18 -62.46 60.49
N THR A 25 -16.95 -63.76 60.34
CA THR A 25 -16.18 -64.29 59.20
C THR A 25 -16.88 -63.99 57.89
N LYS A 26 -18.20 -64.21 57.80
CA LYS A 26 -18.99 -63.89 56.61
C LYS A 26 -19.00 -62.38 56.30
N ASP A 27 -19.14 -61.54 57.32
CA ASP A 27 -19.14 -60.08 57.16
C ASP A 27 -17.79 -59.58 56.62
N TYR A 28 -16.68 -60.09 57.16
CA TYR A 28 -15.34 -59.77 56.65
C TYR A 28 -15.09 -60.30 55.25
N GLU A 29 -15.54 -61.52 54.92
CA GLU A 29 -15.44 -62.07 53.57
C GLU A 29 -16.22 -61.22 52.56
N GLU A 30 -17.41 -60.75 52.94
CA GLU A 30 -18.23 -59.88 52.10
C GLU A 30 -17.58 -58.51 51.89
N GLU A 31 -17.05 -57.88 52.94
CA GLU A 31 -16.28 -56.65 52.84
C GLU A 31 -15.04 -56.81 51.97
N LEU A 32 -14.31 -57.92 52.13
CA LEU A 32 -13.11 -58.20 51.36
C LEU A 32 -13.45 -58.36 49.88
N ARG A 33 -14.58 -59.00 49.56
CA ARG A 33 -15.10 -59.11 48.19
C ARG A 33 -15.41 -57.73 47.61
N LYS A 34 -16.17 -56.89 48.32
CA LYS A 34 -16.51 -55.52 47.88
C LYS A 34 -15.27 -54.66 47.64
N LYS A 35 -14.27 -54.76 48.52
CA LYS A 35 -12.98 -54.05 48.37
C LYS A 35 -12.20 -54.54 47.15
N ARG A 36 -12.20 -55.84 46.86
CA ARG A 36 -11.55 -56.41 45.67
C ARG A 36 -12.22 -55.96 44.37
N GLU A 37 -13.55 -55.96 44.34
CA GLU A 37 -14.33 -55.50 43.18
C GLU A 37 -14.04 -54.02 42.88
N ARG A 38 -14.08 -53.16 43.92
CA ARG A 38 -13.72 -51.75 43.78
C ARG A 38 -12.27 -51.53 43.34
N LEU A 39 -11.34 -52.38 43.81
CA LEU A 39 -9.94 -52.34 43.37
C LEU A 39 -9.80 -52.65 41.87
N MET A 40 -10.59 -53.60 41.37
CA MET A 40 -10.60 -53.97 39.96
C MET A 40 -11.17 -52.83 39.10
N GLU A 41 -12.30 -52.24 39.51
CA GLU A 41 -12.88 -51.05 38.85
C GLU A 41 -11.88 -49.89 38.81
N LEU A 42 -11.23 -49.57 39.94
CA LEU A 42 -10.22 -48.51 39.99
C LEU A 42 -9.02 -48.82 39.08
N ALA A 43 -8.58 -50.07 39.00
CA ALA A 43 -7.47 -50.46 38.16
C ALA A 43 -7.80 -50.29 36.66
N GLU A 44 -9.02 -50.65 36.26
CA GLU A 44 -9.52 -50.45 34.90
C GLU A 44 -9.65 -48.96 34.55
N GLU A 45 -10.23 -48.16 35.45
CA GLU A 45 -10.34 -46.72 35.27
C GLU A 45 -8.96 -46.07 35.17
N ASN A 46 -8.01 -46.44 36.04
CA ASN A 46 -6.65 -45.92 36.00
C ASN A 46 -5.95 -46.24 34.67
N ARG A 47 -6.16 -47.46 34.15
CA ARG A 47 -5.63 -47.87 32.85
C ARG A 47 -6.25 -47.05 31.72
N ARG A 48 -7.57 -46.85 31.73
CA ARG A 48 -8.27 -46.01 30.74
C ARG A 48 -7.75 -44.58 30.76
N LEU A 49 -7.68 -43.96 31.93
CA LEU A 49 -7.20 -42.57 32.09
C LEU A 49 -5.75 -42.42 31.63
N LYS A 50 -4.89 -43.41 31.88
CA LYS A 50 -3.51 -43.41 31.36
C LYS A 50 -3.47 -43.43 29.83
N GLN A 51 -4.32 -44.23 29.20
CA GLN A 51 -4.42 -44.28 27.75
C GLN A 51 -4.92 -42.95 27.19
N GLU A 52 -6.00 -42.39 27.73
CA GLU A 52 -6.53 -41.08 27.32
C GLU A 52 -5.49 -39.97 27.51
N ASN A 53 -4.74 -39.98 28.62
CA ASN A 53 -3.69 -39.00 28.85
C ASN A 53 -2.55 -39.10 27.82
N GLN A 54 -2.19 -40.32 27.44
CA GLN A 54 -1.18 -40.55 26.40
C GLN A 54 -1.66 -40.06 25.03
N GLU A 55 -2.90 -40.38 24.64
CA GLU A 55 -3.50 -39.92 23.39
C GLU A 55 -3.59 -38.38 23.34
N GLN A 56 -3.96 -37.74 24.46
CA GLN A 56 -3.99 -36.28 24.55
C GLN A 56 -2.59 -35.66 24.41
N LYS A 57 -1.57 -36.24 25.04
CA LYS A 57 -0.17 -35.79 24.90
C LYS A 57 0.29 -35.84 23.45
N GLU A 58 0.01 -36.94 22.75
CA GLU A 58 0.36 -37.07 21.33
C GLU A 58 -0.38 -36.05 20.46
N ARG A 59 -1.64 -35.73 20.77
CA ARG A 59 -2.39 -34.68 20.06
C ARG A 59 -1.79 -33.30 20.30
N ILE A 60 -1.41 -32.99 21.54
CA ILE A 60 -0.74 -31.72 21.88
C ILE A 60 0.57 -31.59 21.12
N GLU A 61 1.37 -32.65 21.06
CA GLU A 61 2.64 -32.64 20.33
C GLU A 61 2.45 -32.38 18.83
N ARG A 62 1.46 -33.04 18.20
CA ARG A 62 1.09 -32.80 16.80
C ARG A 62 0.65 -31.34 16.58
N PHE A 63 -0.16 -30.78 17.47
CA PHE A 63 -0.59 -29.39 17.35
C PHE A 63 0.57 -28.42 17.53
N ALA A 64 1.48 -28.68 18.46
CA ALA A 64 2.68 -27.85 18.63
C ALA A 64 3.59 -27.88 17.40
N GLU A 65 3.69 -29.03 16.71
CA GLU A 65 4.45 -29.12 15.46
C GLU A 65 3.76 -28.35 14.31
N GLN A 66 2.44 -28.48 14.19
CA GLN A 66 1.65 -27.73 13.21
C GLN A 66 1.76 -26.22 13.44
N GLU A 67 1.65 -25.77 14.69
CA GLU A 67 1.83 -24.38 15.07
C GLU A 67 3.20 -23.87 14.64
N ARG A 68 4.28 -24.58 14.97
CA ARG A 68 5.65 -24.23 14.52
C ARG A 68 5.79 -24.16 13.01
N TYR A 69 5.09 -25.02 12.26
CA TYR A 69 5.11 -24.97 10.80
C TYR A 69 4.40 -23.71 10.29
N ILE A 70 3.19 -23.43 10.81
CA ILE A 70 2.40 -22.25 10.44
C ILE A 70 3.15 -20.97 10.78
N SER A 71 3.71 -20.84 11.97
CA SER A 71 4.48 -19.65 12.37
C SER A 71 5.68 -19.41 11.44
N ARG A 72 6.41 -20.47 11.06
CA ARG A 72 7.52 -20.35 10.09
C ARG A 72 7.04 -19.92 8.71
N ALA A 73 5.88 -20.40 8.27
CA ALA A 73 5.29 -19.98 7.00
C ALA A 73 4.86 -18.51 7.03
N LEU A 74 4.24 -18.05 8.13
CA LEU A 74 3.84 -16.66 8.33
C LEU A 74 5.03 -15.71 8.33
N ILE A 75 6.09 -16.01 9.09
CA ILE A 75 7.32 -15.20 9.11
C ILE A 75 7.91 -15.08 7.70
N LYS A 76 7.98 -16.18 6.95
CA LYS A 76 8.49 -16.14 5.57
C LYS A 76 7.59 -15.34 4.62
N ALA A 77 6.28 -15.41 4.81
CA ALA A 77 5.33 -14.64 4.01
C ALA A 77 5.49 -13.14 4.28
N GLU A 78 5.59 -12.76 5.55
CA GLU A 78 5.81 -11.37 5.99
C GLU A 78 7.13 -10.81 5.45
N GLN A 79 8.24 -11.56 5.61
CA GLN A 79 9.55 -11.16 5.07
C GLN A 79 9.51 -10.96 3.55
N ARG A 80 8.79 -11.81 2.81
CA ARG A 80 8.64 -11.66 1.36
C ARG A 80 7.76 -10.47 1.00
N ALA A 81 6.66 -10.26 1.72
CA ALA A 81 5.79 -9.11 1.50
C ALA A 81 6.58 -7.81 1.71
N GLN A 82 7.34 -7.71 2.79
CA GLN A 82 8.19 -6.57 3.08
C GLN A 82 9.22 -6.32 1.97
N ALA A 83 9.91 -7.38 1.52
CA ALA A 83 10.87 -7.26 0.41
C ALA A 83 10.22 -6.77 -0.90
N ILE A 84 9.00 -7.22 -1.20
CA ILE A 84 8.25 -6.76 -2.39
C ILE A 84 7.89 -5.28 -2.26
N VAL A 85 7.44 -4.85 -1.08
CA VAL A 85 7.09 -3.44 -0.83
C VAL A 85 8.33 -2.56 -0.97
N GLU A 86 9.45 -2.92 -0.34
CA GLU A 86 10.70 -2.18 -0.43
C GLU A 86 11.24 -2.12 -1.87
N GLU A 87 11.20 -3.23 -2.61
CA GLU A 87 11.62 -3.26 -4.00
C GLU A 87 10.70 -2.39 -4.88
N GLY A 88 9.39 -2.44 -4.64
CA GLY A 88 8.39 -1.63 -5.33
C GLY A 88 8.61 -0.14 -5.09
N GLN A 89 8.82 0.27 -3.83
CA GLN A 89 9.12 1.65 -3.46
C GLN A 89 10.44 2.14 -4.09
N ARG A 90 11.48 1.30 -4.08
CA ARG A 90 12.76 1.63 -4.72
C ARG A 90 12.59 1.86 -6.22
N LYS A 91 11.90 0.95 -6.92
CA LYS A 91 11.66 1.08 -8.37
C LYS A 91 10.81 2.30 -8.69
N ALA A 92 9.74 2.55 -7.93
CA ALA A 92 8.90 3.72 -8.12
C ALA A 92 9.69 5.02 -7.97
N ARG A 93 10.59 5.10 -6.99
CA ARG A 93 11.49 6.24 -6.81
C ARG A 93 12.44 6.42 -7.99
N GLU A 94 13.06 5.34 -8.45
CA GLU A 94 13.96 5.36 -9.61
C GLU A 94 13.25 5.81 -10.89
N GLU A 95 12.03 5.31 -11.13
CA GLU A 95 11.20 5.72 -12.27
C GLU A 95 10.77 7.19 -12.16
N TYR A 96 10.41 7.64 -10.96
CA TYR A 96 10.04 9.03 -10.71
C TYR A 96 11.20 9.99 -10.98
N GLU A 97 12.41 9.65 -10.52
CA GLU A 97 13.63 10.40 -10.80
C GLU A 97 13.90 10.47 -12.30
N GLN A 98 13.79 9.34 -13.01
CA GLN A 98 13.96 9.31 -14.48
C GLN A 98 12.94 10.19 -15.21
N ILE A 99 11.67 10.14 -14.81
CA ILE A 99 10.61 10.97 -15.40
C ILE A 99 10.91 12.46 -15.17
N ASN A 100 11.36 12.83 -13.97
CA ASN A 100 11.71 14.22 -13.67
C ASN A 100 12.90 14.72 -14.49
N ASP A 101 13.95 13.90 -14.64
CA ASP A 101 15.09 14.21 -15.48
C ASP A 101 14.68 14.40 -16.95
N GLU A 102 13.80 13.54 -17.45
CA GLU A 102 13.25 13.67 -18.81
C GLU A 102 12.38 14.91 -18.96
N LYS A 103 11.52 15.21 -17.99
CA LYS A 103 10.70 16.43 -17.94
C LYS A 103 11.59 17.67 -18.00
N GLU A 104 12.69 17.71 -17.25
CA GLU A 104 13.62 18.83 -17.28
C GLU A 104 14.32 18.95 -18.64
N LYS A 105 14.80 17.84 -19.21
CA LYS A 105 15.38 17.81 -20.56
C LYS A 105 14.40 18.36 -21.61
N TRP A 106 13.13 17.96 -21.57
CA TRP A 106 12.11 18.47 -22.47
C TRP A 106 11.82 19.95 -22.25
N LYS A 107 11.76 20.41 -21.00
CA LYS A 107 11.60 21.83 -20.67
C LYS A 107 12.76 22.69 -21.19
N ASN A 108 13.98 22.16 -21.16
CA ASN A 108 15.16 22.83 -21.69
C ASN A 108 15.16 22.87 -23.21
N LYS A 109 14.86 21.76 -23.89
CA LYS A 109 14.69 21.71 -25.35
C LYS A 109 13.59 22.65 -25.83
N PHE A 110 12.46 22.72 -25.12
CA PHE A 110 11.39 23.64 -25.46
C PHE A 110 11.84 25.10 -25.39
N ARG A 111 12.59 25.47 -24.35
CA ARG A 111 13.18 26.81 -24.22
C ARG A 111 14.16 27.12 -25.34
N GLU A 112 14.99 26.16 -25.72
CA GLU A 112 15.94 26.28 -26.83
C GLU A 112 15.21 26.54 -28.15
N VAL A 113 14.26 25.68 -28.52
CA VAL A 113 13.46 25.83 -29.76
C VAL A 113 12.68 27.14 -29.77
N ARG A 114 12.11 27.56 -28.62
CA ARG A 114 11.43 28.85 -28.52
C ARG A 114 12.38 30.03 -28.78
N ASN A 115 13.59 29.97 -28.25
CA ASN A 115 14.59 31.00 -28.49
C ASN A 115 15.04 31.03 -29.95
N GLU A 116 15.25 29.87 -30.58
CA GLU A 116 15.55 29.77 -32.00
C GLU A 116 14.43 30.38 -32.86
N LEU A 117 13.17 30.12 -32.51
CA LEU A 117 12.02 30.70 -33.19
C LEU A 117 11.99 32.23 -33.10
N LEU A 118 12.27 32.79 -31.92
CA LEU A 118 12.34 34.24 -31.73
C LEU A 118 13.51 34.88 -32.51
N VAL A 119 14.65 34.19 -32.59
CA VAL A 119 15.78 34.66 -33.41
C VAL A 119 15.41 34.62 -34.90
N PHE A 120 14.73 33.56 -35.33
CA PHE A 120 14.26 33.41 -36.71
C PHE A 120 13.25 34.50 -37.08
N GLU A 121 12.28 34.79 -36.21
CA GLU A 121 11.31 35.88 -36.38
C GLU A 121 12.01 37.23 -36.58
N LYS A 122 12.98 37.57 -35.72
CA LYS A 122 13.79 38.80 -35.86
C LYS A 122 14.56 38.85 -37.18
N SER A 123 15.10 37.71 -37.62
CA SER A 123 15.79 37.60 -38.90
C SER A 123 14.87 37.90 -40.08
N ILE A 124 13.63 37.36 -40.06
CA ILE A 124 12.61 37.65 -41.07
C ILE A 124 12.24 39.13 -41.07
N LEU A 125 11.99 39.73 -39.90
CA LEU A 125 11.64 41.15 -39.81
C LEU A 125 12.76 42.03 -40.39
N SER A 126 14.01 41.77 -40.03
CA SER A 126 15.16 42.48 -40.60
C SER A 126 15.30 42.28 -42.12
N LEU A 127 14.97 41.09 -42.64
CA LEU A 127 14.99 40.83 -44.08
C LEU A 127 13.87 41.61 -44.79
N ILE A 128 12.66 41.66 -44.22
CA ILE A 128 11.54 42.45 -44.75
C ILE A 128 11.88 43.94 -44.75
N GLU A 129 12.50 44.46 -43.68
CA GLU A 129 12.97 45.84 -43.62
C GLU A 129 13.98 46.16 -44.72
N LYS A 130 14.98 45.27 -44.94
CA LYS A 130 15.94 45.43 -46.03
C LYS A 130 15.28 45.45 -47.41
N PHE A 131 14.35 44.54 -47.67
CA PHE A 131 13.60 44.54 -48.93
C PHE A 131 12.77 45.80 -49.10
N ARG A 132 12.14 46.30 -48.02
CA ARG A 132 11.41 47.57 -48.06
C ARG A 132 12.33 48.74 -48.40
N ASP A 133 13.51 48.81 -47.78
CA ASP A 133 14.49 49.85 -48.04
C ASP A 133 15.05 49.77 -49.47
N GLU A 134 15.31 48.56 -49.98
CA GLU A 134 15.71 48.35 -51.39
C GLU A 134 14.62 48.78 -52.36
N ILE A 135 13.36 48.37 -52.13
CA ILE A 135 12.21 48.81 -52.95
C ILE A 135 12.13 50.35 -52.92
N ASN A 136 12.17 50.96 -51.74
CA ASN A 136 12.13 52.42 -51.60
C ASN A 136 13.29 53.08 -52.35
N TYR A 137 14.50 52.52 -52.29
CA TYR A 137 15.66 53.03 -53.00
C TYR A 137 15.47 52.96 -54.52
N TYR A 138 15.02 51.83 -55.06
CA TYR A 138 14.78 51.69 -56.49
C TYR A 138 13.61 52.58 -56.96
N THR A 139 12.53 52.67 -56.19
CA THR A 139 11.41 53.59 -56.51
C THR A 139 11.88 55.04 -56.49
N ALA A 140 12.66 55.47 -55.49
CA ALA A 140 13.23 56.81 -55.45
C ALA A 140 14.17 57.07 -56.64
N LYS A 141 14.97 56.07 -57.01
CA LYS A 141 15.85 56.13 -58.17
C LYS A 141 15.05 56.25 -59.48
N GLU A 142 14.03 55.42 -59.69
CA GLU A 142 13.14 55.49 -60.86
C GLU A 142 12.42 56.85 -60.92
N ILE A 143 11.88 57.34 -59.81
CA ILE A 143 11.27 58.67 -59.74
C ILE A 143 12.30 59.75 -60.09
N SER A 144 13.53 59.66 -59.59
CA SER A 144 14.59 60.62 -59.91
C SER A 144 15.00 60.56 -61.39
N GLU A 145 15.08 59.37 -61.98
CA GLU A 145 15.37 59.19 -63.40
C GLU A 145 14.22 59.72 -64.27
N VAL A 146 12.97 59.47 -63.90
CA VAL A 146 11.79 60.02 -64.59
C VAL A 146 11.76 61.54 -64.50
N ILE A 147 11.99 62.14 -63.32
CA ILE A 147 12.04 63.60 -63.16
C ILE A 147 13.20 64.21 -63.98
N LEU A 148 14.37 63.57 -64.00
CA LEU A 148 15.51 64.04 -64.81
C LEU A 148 15.28 63.84 -66.32
N MET A 149 14.45 62.89 -66.72
CA MET A 149 14.00 62.73 -68.10
C MET A 149 12.88 63.73 -68.48
N ASP A 150 12.08 64.18 -67.51
CA ASP A 150 11.01 65.19 -67.69
C ASP A 150 11.55 66.63 -67.70
N GLU A 151 12.76 66.90 -67.18
CA GLU A 151 13.42 68.22 -67.34
C GLU A 151 13.88 68.52 -68.77
N ASN A 152 13.82 67.54 -69.69
CA ASN A 152 14.03 67.76 -71.12
C ASN A 152 12.74 67.85 -71.95
N ASP A 153 11.55 67.84 -71.35
CA ASP A 153 10.33 68.19 -72.08
C ASP A 153 9.30 68.89 -71.17
N THR A 154 9.19 70.20 -71.34
CA THR A 154 8.25 71.07 -70.64
C THR A 154 6.78 70.72 -70.96
N GLY A 155 5.94 70.43 -69.96
CA GLY A 155 4.49 70.56 -70.19
C GLY A 155 3.46 69.96 -69.23
N LYS A 156 3.12 70.72 -68.17
CA LYS A 156 1.76 70.93 -67.60
C LYS A 156 0.92 69.74 -67.05
N SER A 157 0.48 69.96 -65.79
CA SER A 157 -0.86 69.64 -65.20
C SER A 157 -1.18 68.15 -65.00
N ASN A 158 -1.77 67.66 -63.90
CA ASN A 158 -2.67 68.24 -62.91
C ASN A 158 -2.48 67.52 -61.56
N VAL A 159 -2.67 68.28 -60.47
CA VAL A 159 -2.87 67.75 -59.13
C VAL A 159 -4.23 67.06 -59.08
N SER A 160 -4.24 65.75 -58.81
CA SER A 160 -5.42 64.99 -58.42
C SER A 160 -5.26 64.59 -56.96
N THR A 161 -6.12 65.18 -56.12
CA THR A 161 -6.34 64.93 -54.71
C THR A 161 -6.49 63.44 -54.39
N PHE A 162 -5.52 62.89 -53.66
CA PHE A 162 -5.58 61.56 -53.06
C PHE A 162 -6.25 61.65 -51.68
N SER A 163 -7.45 61.10 -51.57
CA SER A 163 -8.22 61.02 -50.32
C SER A 163 -7.58 60.04 -49.33
N ARG A 164 -6.93 60.61 -48.32
CA ARG A 164 -7.01 60.32 -46.88
C ARG A 164 -7.31 58.87 -46.45
N MET A 165 -6.27 58.21 -45.94
CA MET A 165 -6.31 57.10 -44.98
C MET A 165 -7.02 57.47 -43.68
N GLY A 166 -7.71 56.49 -43.12
CA GLY A 166 -7.99 56.27 -41.69
C GLY A 166 -8.91 55.06 -41.55
N ASP A 167 -8.81 54.12 -40.62
CA ASP A 167 -7.86 53.74 -39.56
C ASP A 167 -8.16 52.22 -39.35
N ALA A 168 -7.19 51.30 -39.38
CA ALA A 168 -6.58 50.68 -38.20
C ALA A 168 -7.46 50.65 -36.93
N GLU A 169 -8.02 49.49 -36.56
CA GLU A 169 -7.59 48.77 -35.34
C GLU A 169 -8.29 47.42 -35.19
N ALA A 170 -7.48 46.37 -35.18
CA ALA A 170 -7.83 45.04 -34.71
C ALA A 170 -7.74 45.03 -33.19
N ALA A 171 -8.84 44.70 -32.50
CA ALA A 171 -8.80 44.28 -31.12
C ALA A 171 -8.52 42.76 -31.09
N ILE A 172 -7.26 42.39 -30.87
CA ILE A 172 -6.91 41.09 -30.29
C ILE A 172 -6.30 41.42 -28.93
N ALA A 173 -7.17 41.58 -27.94
CA ALA A 173 -6.77 41.54 -26.55
C ALA A 173 -6.56 40.07 -26.17
N ALA A 174 -5.38 39.83 -25.61
CA ALA A 174 -5.01 38.61 -24.94
C ALA A 174 -5.84 38.42 -23.65
N ASP A 175 -6.29 37.18 -23.44
CA ASP A 175 -6.42 36.49 -22.16
C ASP A 175 -5.87 35.08 -22.52
N ASP A 176 -4.74 34.54 -22.08
CA ASP A 176 -3.90 34.70 -20.89
C ASP A 176 -4.66 34.72 -19.57
N ASP A 177 -5.34 33.61 -19.30
CA ASP A 177 -5.45 33.10 -17.93
C ASP A 177 -5.20 31.59 -17.96
N HIS A 178 -3.93 31.24 -17.79
CA HIS A 178 -3.48 29.88 -17.50
C HIS A 178 -3.76 29.67 -16.01
N SER A 179 -4.86 29.01 -15.68
CA SER A 179 -5.04 28.42 -14.36
C SER A 179 -4.00 27.31 -14.20
N ASP A 180 -2.91 27.63 -13.51
CA ASP A 180 -2.03 26.66 -12.88
C ASP A 180 -2.89 25.78 -11.96
N GLU A 181 -3.34 24.62 -12.48
CA GLU A 181 -3.73 23.50 -11.62
C GLU A 181 -2.43 22.95 -11.01
N GLU A 182 -2.08 23.52 -9.85
CA GLU A 182 -1.15 22.90 -8.91
C GLU A 182 -1.58 21.44 -8.69
N VAL A 183 -0.78 20.52 -9.23
CA VAL A 183 -0.87 19.11 -8.89
C VAL A 183 -0.49 19.01 -7.42
N PRO A 184 -1.38 18.53 -6.52
CA PRO A 184 -1.08 18.50 -5.10
C PRO A 184 0.12 17.59 -4.82
N GLU A 185 1.07 18.11 -4.02
CA GLU A 185 2.18 17.35 -3.44
C GLU A 185 1.60 16.23 -2.53
N ILE A 186 1.99 14.99 -2.80
CA ILE A 186 1.51 13.80 -2.08
C ILE A 186 2.41 13.56 -0.85
N ASP A 187 2.54 14.55 0.01
CA ASP A 187 3.17 14.38 1.34
C ASP A 187 2.15 13.98 2.44
N GLU A 188 0.86 13.87 2.11
CA GLU A 188 -0.22 13.55 3.08
C GLU A 188 -0.65 12.07 3.14
N ILE A 189 0.11 11.11 2.58
CA ILE A 189 -0.25 9.67 2.67
C ILE A 189 0.46 8.93 3.82
N GLU A 190 1.33 9.57 4.60
CA GLU A 190 2.05 8.89 5.69
C GLU A 190 1.29 8.71 7.02
N GLU A 191 0.04 9.14 7.16
CA GLU A 191 -0.67 9.10 8.46
C GLU A 191 -1.95 8.23 8.50
N ILE A 192 -1.91 7.00 7.97
CA ILE A 192 -2.95 6.01 8.25
C ILE A 192 -2.36 4.60 8.45
N ASP A 193 -1.65 4.33 9.55
CA ASP A 193 -1.65 2.95 10.08
C ASP A 193 -1.38 2.74 11.59
N ASP A 194 -1.26 3.79 12.41
CA ASP A 194 -0.82 3.60 13.82
C ASP A 194 -1.93 3.33 14.86
N LYS A 195 -3.17 2.98 14.46
CA LYS A 195 -4.30 2.83 15.42
C LYS A 195 -5.08 1.52 15.41
N LYS A 196 -4.55 0.42 14.88
CA LYS A 196 -5.20 -0.91 15.01
C LYS A 196 -4.28 -1.97 15.61
N GLY A 197 -3.78 -1.71 16.81
CA GLY A 197 -2.94 -2.63 17.57
C GLY A 197 -3.17 -2.61 19.07
N LYS A 198 -4.43 -2.60 19.53
CA LYS A 198 -4.77 -2.86 20.94
C LYS A 198 -6.21 -3.33 21.02
N VAL A 199 -6.50 -4.31 21.89
CA VAL A 199 -7.78 -5.01 22.18
C VAL A 199 -7.74 -6.43 21.56
N ILE A 200 -7.64 -7.58 22.26
CA ILE A 200 -7.83 -7.97 23.68
C ILE A 200 -7.03 -9.26 23.97
N ALA A 201 -6.52 -9.40 25.19
CA ALA A 201 -6.08 -10.66 25.81
C ALA A 201 -7.23 -11.32 26.58
#